data_AF-A0A8T5S5V7-F1
#
_entry.id   AF-A0A8T5S5V7-F1
#
_cell.length_a   1.000
_cell.length_b   1.000
_cell.length_c   1.000
_cell.angle_alpha   90.00
_cell.angle_beta   90.00
_cell.angle_gamma   90.00
#
_symmetry.space_group_name_H-M   'P 1'
#
loop_
_entity.id
_entity.type
_entity.pdbx_description
1 polymer ?
#
loop_
_entity_poly.entity_id
_entity_poly.type
_entity_poly.pdbx_seq_one_letter_code
_entity_poly.pdbx_strand_id
1 'polypeptide(L)'
;MNEEYKDFKFEKWFIENLMEVYSLESKKKNLIFQEFKKFIPQTSIRQFIKEISNRVKVSEELLQFFFWRSYDIHILELEYSKSFDNFFNNALKMPLINEYPELSKSIEDFEDFKEFFSQLPNIINFEYYKVFTLEEINQINIGFSNIVSLYLFKINDKLVLIDAGWSLQYWKNSFFKALDELKVALKDIDYCIITHEHPDHIGLVADLKKANPEVKICLHKMAHELAKLRLESLREDGIEERIKDRADLLIRYGFEKEEVNLMTQRFGRGGMGFEYIKPDLLLNNDDRIVDGELQIVHSPGHSVGHICVHYPKKGILFSGDHILSKITPHLGTLVIPGAEEFNKKNNFQNILEHYLRSLDIIDELNSRIILPGHEQIIYNPHKRITAIKNHHQNRLYEISRIIQNSPLPPLEIALQHFGEDLDQMNKILAISETLVHLDYLEFQNKVEKKEKDGVLFYWSEELWQKIKYS
;
A
#
# COMPACT_ATOMS: atom_id res chain seq x y z
N MET A 1 0.46 -25.49 -31.62
CA MET A 1 1.90 -25.49 -32.00
C MET A 1 2.70 -26.18 -30.89
N ASN A 2 3.69 -27.02 -31.25
CA ASN A 2 4.51 -27.86 -30.36
C ASN A 2 5.37 -27.07 -29.36
N GLU A 3 5.71 -27.71 -28.23
CA GLU A 3 6.14 -27.05 -26.97
C GLU A 3 7.61 -26.60 -26.87
N GLU A 4 8.55 -27.10 -27.68
CA GLU A 4 9.98 -26.84 -27.45
C GLU A 4 10.60 -25.66 -28.22
N TYR A 5 9.83 -24.91 -29.01
CA TYR A 5 10.33 -23.76 -29.80
C TYR A 5 9.42 -22.52 -29.75
N LYS A 6 8.58 -22.40 -28.71
CA LYS A 6 7.50 -21.40 -28.63
C LYS A 6 7.95 -20.00 -28.22
N ASP A 7 8.95 -19.87 -27.36
CA ASP A 7 9.08 -18.67 -26.53
C ASP A 7 9.41 -17.40 -27.35
N PHE A 8 10.45 -17.46 -28.18
CA PHE A 8 10.88 -16.27 -28.95
C PHE A 8 10.02 -15.99 -30.18
N LYS A 9 9.43 -17.03 -30.79
CA LYS A 9 8.61 -16.87 -32.01
C LYS A 9 7.22 -16.34 -31.70
N PHE A 10 6.65 -16.68 -30.55
CA PHE A 10 5.34 -16.17 -30.15
C PHE A 10 5.42 -14.71 -29.70
N GLU A 11 6.46 -14.33 -28.94
CA GLU A 11 6.71 -12.94 -28.55
C GLU A 11 6.90 -12.05 -29.78
N LYS A 12 7.79 -12.46 -30.70
CA LYS A 12 8.02 -11.73 -31.96
C LYS A 12 6.76 -11.65 -32.82
N TRP A 13 6.02 -12.75 -32.97
CA TRP A 13 4.76 -12.76 -33.72
C TRP A 13 3.71 -11.83 -33.07
N PHE A 14 3.57 -11.85 -31.75
CA PHE A 14 2.61 -10.99 -31.04
C PHE A 14 2.93 -9.51 -31.22
N ILE A 15 4.21 -9.13 -31.15
CA ILE A 15 4.67 -7.76 -31.40
C ILE A 15 4.40 -7.35 -32.86
N GLU A 16 4.73 -8.21 -33.82
CA GLU A 16 4.53 -7.94 -35.25
C GLU A 16 3.05 -7.84 -35.65
N ASN A 17 2.15 -8.46 -34.89
CA ASN A 17 0.71 -8.53 -35.19
C ASN A 17 -0.16 -7.81 -34.15
N LEU A 18 0.43 -6.97 -33.29
CA LEU A 18 -0.26 -6.35 -32.14
C LEU A 18 -1.51 -5.56 -32.56
N MET A 19 -1.40 -4.78 -33.63
CA MET A 19 -2.53 -3.98 -34.15
C MET A 19 -3.66 -4.84 -34.72
N GLU A 20 -3.33 -5.99 -35.33
CA GLU A 20 -4.33 -6.96 -35.78
C GLU A 20 -4.98 -7.68 -34.59
N VAL A 21 -4.24 -7.97 -33.51
CA VAL A 21 -4.81 -8.54 -32.29
C VAL A 21 -5.78 -7.57 -31.61
N TYR A 22 -5.47 -6.27 -31.62
CA TYR A 22 -6.32 -5.23 -31.05
C TYR A 22 -7.61 -4.98 -31.84
N SER A 23 -7.61 -5.25 -33.14
CA SER A 23 -8.82 -5.13 -33.99
C SER A 23 -9.76 -6.35 -33.88
N LEU A 24 -9.37 -7.39 -33.13
CA LEU A 24 -10.22 -8.55 -32.87
C LEU A 24 -11.33 -8.25 -31.86
N GLU A 25 -12.44 -8.98 -31.98
CA GLU A 25 -13.51 -9.00 -30.99
C GLU A 25 -12.99 -9.33 -29.58
N SER A 26 -13.53 -8.66 -28.56
CA SER A 26 -13.04 -8.69 -27.17
C SER A 26 -12.76 -10.08 -26.60
N LYS A 27 -13.57 -11.09 -26.96
CA LYS A 27 -13.37 -12.46 -26.45
C LYS A 27 -12.11 -13.12 -27.02
N LYS A 28 -11.80 -12.89 -28.30
CA LYS A 28 -10.58 -13.41 -28.95
C LYS A 28 -9.35 -12.62 -28.52
N LYS A 29 -9.47 -11.29 -28.45
CA LYS A 29 -8.44 -10.40 -27.91
C LYS A 29 -8.01 -10.84 -26.50
N ASN A 30 -8.96 -10.99 -25.58
CA ASN A 30 -8.67 -11.38 -24.20
C ASN A 30 -8.02 -12.76 -24.09
N LEU A 31 -8.38 -13.73 -24.95
CA LEU A 31 -7.76 -15.05 -24.96
C LEU A 31 -6.28 -14.97 -25.36
N ILE A 32 -5.97 -14.18 -26.38
CA ILE A 32 -4.59 -13.98 -26.87
C ILE A 32 -3.75 -13.26 -25.80
N PHE A 33 -4.31 -12.23 -25.15
CA PHE A 33 -3.64 -11.54 -24.03
C PHE A 33 -3.41 -12.45 -22.82
N GLN A 34 -4.36 -13.33 -22.49
CA GLN A 34 -4.20 -14.30 -21.40
C GLN A 34 -3.11 -15.33 -21.72
N GLU A 35 -3.02 -15.80 -22.96
CA GLU A 35 -1.92 -16.67 -23.38
C GLU A 35 -0.60 -15.91 -23.35
N PHE A 36 -0.51 -14.71 -23.91
CA PHE A 36 0.70 -13.88 -23.88
C PHE A 36 1.22 -13.62 -22.46
N LYS A 37 0.33 -13.36 -21.49
CA LYS A 37 0.71 -13.18 -20.07
C LYS A 37 1.43 -14.39 -19.46
N LYS A 38 1.22 -15.60 -19.98
CA LYS A 38 1.90 -16.81 -19.50
C LYS A 38 3.35 -16.92 -20.00
N PHE A 39 3.72 -16.17 -21.04
CA PHE A 39 4.99 -16.32 -21.76
C PHE A 39 5.99 -15.17 -21.54
N ILE A 40 5.75 -14.25 -20.60
CA ILE A 40 6.68 -13.14 -20.29
C ILE A 40 7.56 -13.52 -19.08
N PRO A 41 8.85 -13.86 -19.24
CA PRO A 41 9.78 -13.85 -18.12
C PRO A 41 9.99 -12.40 -17.68
N GLN A 42 10.06 -12.13 -16.37
CA GLN A 42 10.22 -10.77 -15.84
C GLN A 42 11.48 -10.03 -16.35
N THR A 43 12.44 -10.74 -16.94
CA THR A 43 13.74 -10.21 -17.38
C THR A 43 13.79 -9.60 -18.79
N SER A 44 12.78 -9.75 -19.66
CA SER A 44 12.85 -9.22 -21.06
C SER A 44 12.15 -7.88 -21.30
N ILE A 45 11.52 -7.28 -20.27
CA ILE A 45 10.72 -6.05 -20.39
C ILE A 45 11.51 -4.93 -21.06
N ARG A 46 12.77 -4.71 -20.64
CA ARG A 46 13.64 -3.66 -21.18
C ARG A 46 13.90 -3.83 -22.68
N GLN A 47 13.99 -5.06 -23.17
CA GLN A 47 14.18 -5.35 -24.60
C GLN A 47 12.86 -5.17 -25.38
N PHE A 48 11.74 -5.54 -24.76
CA PHE A 48 10.38 -5.33 -25.28
C PHE A 48 10.02 -3.83 -25.43
N ILE A 49 10.30 -3.00 -24.42
CA ILE A 49 10.07 -1.53 -24.48
C ILE A 49 10.89 -0.92 -25.63
N LYS A 50 12.15 -1.34 -25.76
CA LYS A 50 13.10 -0.85 -26.77
C LYS A 50 12.72 -1.24 -28.22
N GLU A 51 12.08 -2.38 -28.44
CA GLU A 51 11.60 -2.78 -29.77
C GLU A 51 10.28 -2.11 -30.14
N ILE A 52 9.36 -1.90 -29.19
CA ILE A 52 8.09 -1.21 -29.43
C ILE A 52 8.28 0.30 -29.68
N SER A 53 9.16 0.96 -28.92
CA SER A 53 9.42 2.40 -29.07
C SER A 53 9.93 2.79 -30.46
N ASN A 54 10.54 1.84 -31.19
CA ASN A 54 11.09 2.07 -32.52
C ASN A 54 10.08 1.81 -33.66
N ARG A 55 8.89 1.26 -33.38
CA ARG A 55 8.00 0.72 -34.43
C ARG A 55 6.55 1.22 -34.42
N VAL A 56 6.05 1.83 -33.35
CA VAL A 56 4.60 2.08 -33.19
C VAL A 56 4.29 3.54 -32.85
N LYS A 57 3.30 4.14 -33.54
CA LYS A 57 2.56 5.31 -33.03
C LYS A 57 1.70 4.81 -31.86
N VAL A 58 2.11 5.14 -30.65
CA VAL A 58 1.57 4.60 -29.40
C VAL A 58 0.12 5.06 -29.21
N SER A 59 -0.83 4.13 -29.00
CA SER A 59 -2.22 4.47 -28.64
C SER A 59 -2.39 4.62 -27.13
N GLU A 60 -3.46 5.28 -26.71
CA GLU A 60 -3.82 5.56 -25.31
C GLU A 60 -3.86 4.29 -24.44
N GLU A 61 -4.30 3.15 -24.98
CA GLU A 61 -4.30 1.88 -24.23
C GLU A 61 -2.92 1.22 -24.11
N LEU A 62 -1.99 1.54 -25.02
CA LEU A 62 -0.60 1.09 -24.92
C LEU A 62 0.15 1.86 -23.84
N LEU A 63 -0.13 3.16 -23.70
CA LEU A 63 0.31 3.95 -22.56
C LEU A 63 -0.23 3.34 -21.26
N GLN A 64 -1.52 2.99 -21.19
CA GLN A 64 -2.09 2.28 -20.03
C GLN A 64 -1.36 0.98 -19.68
N PHE A 65 -0.89 0.20 -20.67
CA PHE A 65 -0.09 -1.01 -20.45
C PHE A 65 1.32 -0.71 -19.92
N PHE A 66 1.98 0.35 -20.40
CA PHE A 66 3.29 0.77 -19.88
C PHE A 66 3.18 1.42 -18.50
N PHE A 67 2.14 2.21 -18.24
CA PHE A 67 1.77 2.77 -16.93
C PHE A 67 1.54 1.70 -15.87
N TRP A 68 0.93 0.57 -16.25
CA TRP A 68 0.75 -0.59 -15.36
C TRP A 68 2.08 -1.20 -14.90
N ARG A 69 3.16 -1.06 -15.68
CA ARG A 69 4.47 -1.63 -15.34
C ARG A 69 5.51 -0.62 -14.83
N SER A 70 5.35 0.67 -15.12
CA SER A 70 6.21 1.74 -14.59
C SER A 70 5.86 2.16 -13.16
N TYR A 71 4.74 1.69 -12.60
CA TYR A 71 4.53 1.73 -11.16
C TYR A 71 5.31 0.63 -10.41
N ASP A 72 5.65 -0.48 -11.09
CA ASP A 72 6.60 -1.51 -10.59
C ASP A 72 8.05 -1.28 -11.06
N ILE A 73 8.26 -0.45 -12.08
CA ILE A 73 9.59 -0.05 -12.59
C ILE A 73 9.71 1.46 -12.45
N HIS A 74 10.34 1.85 -11.35
CA HIS A 74 10.81 3.20 -11.06
C HIS A 74 11.23 3.96 -12.32
N ILE A 75 10.46 4.99 -12.70
CA ILE A 75 10.87 6.00 -13.70
C ILE A 75 12.19 6.68 -13.27
N LEU A 76 12.55 6.59 -11.99
CA LEU A 76 13.80 7.10 -11.42
C LEU A 76 15.04 6.23 -11.72
N GLU A 77 14.91 4.98 -12.19
CA GLU A 77 16.08 4.18 -12.60
C GLU A 77 16.63 4.58 -13.98
N LEU A 78 15.89 5.38 -14.75
CA LEU A 78 16.26 5.70 -16.12
C LEU A 78 17.20 6.92 -16.25
N GLU A 79 17.50 7.61 -15.14
CA GLU A 79 18.36 8.80 -15.10
C GLU A 79 19.80 8.58 -15.62
N TYR A 80 20.25 7.33 -15.73
CA TYR A 80 21.68 7.04 -15.97
C TYR A 80 22.01 6.33 -17.28
N SER A 81 21.23 6.51 -18.36
CA SER A 81 21.65 6.01 -19.68
C SER A 81 21.36 6.95 -20.84
N LYS A 82 22.30 7.05 -21.81
CA LYS A 82 22.12 7.70 -23.12
C LYS A 82 20.92 7.17 -23.94
N SER A 83 20.35 6.03 -23.54
CA SER A 83 19.15 5.45 -24.15
C SER A 83 17.87 6.10 -23.63
N PHE A 84 17.92 6.81 -22.50
CA PHE A 84 16.76 7.46 -21.91
C PHE A 84 16.39 8.75 -22.63
N ASP A 85 17.35 9.60 -23.02
CA ASP A 85 17.06 10.81 -23.81
C ASP A 85 16.33 10.48 -25.11
N ASN A 86 16.65 9.34 -25.73
CA ASN A 86 16.03 8.90 -26.97
C ASN A 86 14.63 8.30 -26.74
N PHE A 87 14.40 7.62 -25.61
CA PHE A 87 13.08 7.13 -25.20
C PHE A 87 12.16 8.28 -24.75
N PHE A 88 12.70 9.20 -23.96
CA PHE A 88 12.05 10.43 -23.52
C PHE A 88 11.58 11.26 -24.71
N ASN A 89 12.49 11.59 -25.64
CA ASN A 89 12.15 12.42 -26.79
C ASN A 89 11.19 11.73 -27.79
N ASN A 90 11.32 10.42 -28.05
CA ASN A 90 10.56 9.75 -29.12
C ASN A 90 9.31 8.99 -28.64
N ALA A 91 9.31 8.43 -27.43
CA ALA A 91 8.24 7.54 -26.95
C ALA A 91 7.29 8.21 -25.93
N LEU A 92 7.76 9.22 -25.19
CA LEU A 92 6.96 9.93 -24.18
C LEU A 92 6.60 11.35 -24.63
N LYS A 93 7.59 12.15 -25.02
CA LYS A 93 7.41 13.56 -25.40
C LYS A 93 6.66 13.72 -26.73
N MET A 94 7.08 13.05 -27.80
CA MET A 94 6.45 13.20 -29.13
C MET A 94 4.95 12.83 -29.20
N PRO A 95 4.45 11.75 -28.57
CA PRO A 95 3.01 11.48 -28.52
C PRO A 95 2.22 12.57 -27.79
N LEU A 96 2.71 13.02 -26.62
CA LEU A 96 2.13 14.12 -25.85
C LEU A 96 2.08 15.43 -26.64
N ILE A 97 3.14 15.75 -27.39
CA ILE A 97 3.21 16.93 -28.28
C ILE A 97 2.23 16.82 -29.45
N ASN A 98 2.00 15.62 -29.97
CA ASN A 98 1.06 15.43 -31.08
C ASN A 98 -0.40 15.51 -30.63
N GLU A 99 -0.70 15.09 -29.40
CA GLU A 99 -2.04 15.08 -28.84
C GLU A 99 -2.42 16.42 -28.19
N TYR A 100 -1.43 17.14 -27.63
CA TYR A 100 -1.57 18.46 -27.03
C TYR A 100 -0.43 19.41 -27.45
N PRO A 101 -0.46 19.94 -28.68
CA PRO A 101 0.63 20.74 -29.24
C PRO A 101 0.94 22.03 -28.47
N GLU A 102 -0.03 22.58 -27.74
CA GLU A 102 0.14 23.72 -26.85
C GLU A 102 1.00 23.41 -25.61
N LEU A 103 1.07 22.14 -25.17
CA LEU A 103 1.87 21.68 -24.02
C LEU A 103 3.31 21.37 -24.41
N SER A 104 3.63 21.34 -25.71
CA SER A 104 4.95 20.99 -26.22
C SER A 104 6.04 22.01 -25.88
N LYS A 105 5.64 23.27 -25.69
CA LYS A 105 6.55 24.40 -25.46
C LYS A 105 7.03 24.48 -24.02
N SER A 106 6.44 23.72 -23.10
CA SER A 106 6.77 23.69 -21.68
C SER A 106 7.53 22.44 -21.27
N ILE A 107 7.89 21.56 -22.22
CA ILE A 107 8.64 20.33 -21.96
C ILE A 107 9.87 20.33 -22.85
N GLU A 108 10.97 20.94 -22.42
CA GLU A 108 12.22 20.96 -23.19
C GLU A 108 13.14 19.80 -22.79
N ASP A 109 13.20 19.50 -21.49
CA ASP A 109 14.01 18.41 -20.93
C ASP A 109 13.25 17.47 -19.98
N PHE A 110 13.99 16.57 -19.32
CA PHE A 110 13.41 15.57 -18.43
C PHE A 110 12.89 16.15 -17.11
N GLU A 111 13.49 17.24 -16.60
CA GLU A 111 12.98 17.89 -15.41
C GLU A 111 11.69 18.66 -15.72
N ASP A 112 11.62 19.31 -16.88
CA ASP A 112 10.37 19.87 -17.38
C ASP A 112 9.30 18.77 -17.55
N PHE A 113 9.68 17.56 -17.97
CA PHE A 113 8.76 16.44 -18.06
C PHE A 113 8.33 15.92 -16.70
N LYS A 114 9.19 15.84 -15.69
CA LYS A 114 8.78 15.48 -14.33
C LYS A 114 7.82 16.52 -13.75
N GLU A 115 8.14 17.80 -13.95
CA GLU A 115 7.29 18.91 -13.53
C GLU A 115 5.94 18.87 -14.27
N PHE A 116 5.96 18.68 -15.58
CA PHE A 116 4.76 18.45 -16.39
C PHE A 116 3.99 17.20 -15.98
N PHE A 117 4.67 16.08 -15.68
CA PHE A 117 4.06 14.82 -15.25
C PHE A 117 3.40 14.94 -13.87
N SER A 118 3.98 15.78 -13.00
CA SER A 118 3.37 16.14 -11.72
C SER A 118 2.12 17.02 -11.89
N GLN A 119 2.05 17.76 -13.00
CA GLN A 119 0.91 18.59 -13.38
C GLN A 119 -0.10 17.87 -14.29
N LEU A 120 0.28 16.76 -14.92
CA LEU A 120 -0.50 15.94 -15.86
C LEU A 120 -1.88 15.52 -15.31
N PRO A 121 -2.04 15.17 -14.02
CA PRO A 121 -3.35 14.93 -13.42
C PRO A 121 -4.24 16.18 -13.29
N ASN A 122 -3.66 17.38 -13.38
CA ASN A 122 -4.38 18.65 -13.43
C ASN A 122 -4.67 19.08 -14.89
N ILE A 123 -3.88 18.60 -15.85
CA ILE A 123 -3.95 18.96 -17.27
C ILE A 123 -4.85 17.99 -18.05
N ILE A 124 -4.73 16.69 -17.79
CA ILE A 124 -5.60 15.66 -18.32
C ILE A 124 -6.61 15.32 -17.23
N ASN A 125 -7.89 15.45 -17.57
CA ASN A 125 -9.03 15.13 -16.72
C ASN A 125 -9.16 13.59 -16.56
N PHE A 126 -8.10 12.91 -16.09
CA PHE A 126 -8.05 11.47 -15.91
C PHE A 126 -8.82 11.09 -14.65
N GLU A 127 -10.09 10.74 -14.84
CA GLU A 127 -11.04 10.38 -13.78
C GLU A 127 -11.01 8.87 -13.54
N TYR A 128 -10.45 8.43 -12.41
CA TYR A 128 -10.51 7.03 -11.98
C TYR A 128 -11.16 6.93 -10.61
N TYR A 129 -12.46 7.22 -10.58
CA TYR A 129 -13.32 6.82 -9.48
C TYR A 129 -14.40 5.86 -9.98
N LYS A 130 -14.89 5.01 -9.07
CA LYS A 130 -16.09 4.21 -9.29
C LYS A 130 -16.95 4.25 -8.06
N VAL A 131 -18.24 4.52 -8.25
CA VAL A 131 -19.24 4.44 -7.18
C VAL A 131 -20.02 3.15 -7.33
N PHE A 132 -20.07 2.37 -6.26
CA PHE A 132 -20.89 1.16 -6.17
C PHE A 132 -21.81 1.28 -4.96
N THR A 133 -23.11 1.07 -5.15
CA THR A 133 -24.06 1.09 -4.02
C THR A 133 -24.44 -0.34 -3.64
N LEU A 134 -24.23 -0.71 -2.37
CA LEU A 134 -24.67 -1.95 -1.78
C LEU A 134 -25.46 -1.65 -0.51
N GLU A 135 -26.73 -2.06 -0.46
CA GLU A 135 -27.58 -1.90 0.74
C GLU A 135 -27.56 -0.46 1.30
N GLU A 136 -27.70 0.53 0.41
CA GLU A 136 -27.66 1.99 0.70
C GLU A 136 -26.30 2.51 1.18
N ILE A 137 -25.24 1.71 1.07
CA ILE A 137 -23.87 2.11 1.31
C ILE A 137 -23.20 2.35 -0.03
N ASN A 138 -22.73 3.58 -0.25
CA ASN A 138 -21.97 3.93 -1.44
C ASN A 138 -20.49 3.68 -1.16
N GLN A 139 -19.91 2.69 -1.82
CA GLN A 139 -18.48 2.48 -1.90
C GLN A 139 -17.91 3.37 -3.00
N ILE A 140 -17.03 4.30 -2.63
CA ILE A 140 -16.33 5.19 -3.55
C ILE A 140 -14.90 4.68 -3.67
N ASN A 141 -14.57 4.11 -4.82
CA ASN A 141 -13.26 3.55 -5.12
C ASN A 141 -12.45 4.55 -5.92
N ILE A 142 -11.29 4.97 -5.42
CA ILE A 142 -10.43 5.97 -6.09
C ILE A 142 -9.00 5.43 -6.17
N GLY A 143 -8.40 5.47 -7.36
CA GLY A 143 -6.99 5.14 -7.56
C GLY A 143 -6.69 4.36 -8.85
N PHE A 144 -5.41 4.38 -9.25
CA PHE A 144 -4.89 3.70 -10.44
C PHE A 144 -4.31 2.30 -10.14
N SER A 145 -3.48 2.18 -9.09
CA SER A 145 -2.77 0.94 -8.72
C SER A 145 -3.12 0.43 -7.31
N ASN A 146 -3.50 1.34 -6.41
CA ASN A 146 -3.97 1.03 -5.05
C ASN A 146 -5.33 1.70 -4.83
N ILE A 147 -6.40 1.01 -5.26
CA ILE A 147 -7.76 1.50 -5.08
C ILE A 147 -8.05 1.58 -3.59
N VAL A 148 -8.24 2.80 -3.08
CA VAL A 148 -8.77 3.05 -1.74
C VAL A 148 -10.28 3.12 -1.84
N SER A 149 -10.98 2.45 -0.93
CA SER A 149 -12.42 2.43 -0.79
C SER A 149 -12.84 3.32 0.36
N LEU A 150 -13.68 4.32 0.06
CA LEU A 150 -14.40 5.08 1.07
C LEU A 150 -15.84 4.60 1.13
N TYR A 151 -16.50 4.78 2.26
CA TYR A 151 -17.89 4.38 2.41
C TYR A 151 -18.75 5.54 2.87
N LEU A 152 -19.74 5.91 2.07
CA LEU A 152 -20.66 7.00 2.34
C LEU A 152 -22.10 6.48 2.44
N PHE A 153 -22.73 6.67 3.59
CA PHE A 153 -24.07 6.15 3.86
C PHE A 153 -24.80 6.95 4.93
N LYS A 154 -26.13 6.80 4.98
CA LYS A 154 -26.96 7.42 6.02
C LYS A 154 -27.28 6.44 7.13
N ILE A 155 -27.24 6.93 8.36
CA ILE A 155 -27.85 6.31 9.52
C ILE A 155 -28.81 7.32 10.12
N ASN A 156 -30.10 6.98 10.12
CA ASN A 156 -31.18 7.93 10.41
C ASN A 156 -31.02 9.17 9.49
N ASP A 157 -30.94 10.36 10.06
CA ASP A 157 -30.74 11.61 9.31
C ASP A 157 -29.28 12.05 9.20
N LYS A 158 -28.32 11.23 9.66
CA LYS A 158 -26.89 11.56 9.69
C LYS A 158 -26.14 10.90 8.54
N LEU A 159 -25.36 11.68 7.81
CA LEU A 159 -24.48 11.21 6.76
C LEU A 159 -23.10 10.86 7.33
N VAL A 160 -22.68 9.63 7.09
CA VAL A 160 -21.45 9.04 7.62
C VAL A 160 -20.51 8.73 6.47
N LEU A 161 -19.27 9.19 6.59
CA LEU A 161 -18.14 8.83 5.74
C LEU A 161 -17.17 7.97 6.56
N ILE A 162 -16.75 6.82 6.02
CA ILE A 162 -15.63 6.01 6.53
C ILE A 162 -14.42 6.25 5.64
N ASP A 163 -13.32 6.66 6.27
CA ASP A 163 -12.06 7.11 5.66
C ASP A 163 -12.19 8.34 4.73
N ALA A 164 -11.07 8.98 4.44
CA ALA A 164 -11.00 10.25 3.73
C ALA A 164 -10.05 10.26 2.53
N GLY A 165 -9.23 9.22 2.32
CA GLY A 165 -8.38 9.12 1.14
C GLY A 165 -7.02 9.80 1.23
N TRP A 166 -6.37 9.91 0.08
CA TRP A 166 -5.09 10.61 -0.10
C TRP A 166 -5.25 12.13 -0.20
N SER A 167 -4.29 12.86 0.38
CA SER A 167 -4.12 14.31 0.18
C SER A 167 -3.44 14.68 -1.15
N LEU A 168 -3.85 14.05 -2.25
CA LEU A 168 -3.30 14.30 -3.59
C LEU A 168 -4.34 15.02 -4.44
N GLN A 169 -3.93 15.97 -5.27
CA GLN A 169 -4.87 16.82 -6.02
C GLN A 169 -5.78 16.00 -6.95
N TYR A 170 -5.23 15.01 -7.67
CA TYR A 170 -6.03 14.13 -8.52
C TYR A 170 -7.05 13.30 -7.70
N TRP A 171 -6.67 12.92 -6.49
CA TRP A 171 -7.53 12.15 -5.59
C TRP A 171 -8.68 13.03 -5.10
N LYS A 172 -8.39 14.27 -4.68
CA LYS A 172 -9.40 15.29 -4.34
C LYS A 172 -10.39 15.50 -5.48
N ASN A 173 -9.90 15.71 -6.70
CA ASN A 173 -10.74 15.91 -7.88
C ASN A 173 -11.65 14.71 -8.15
N SER A 174 -11.13 13.49 -8.03
CA SER A 174 -11.90 12.25 -8.22
C SER A 174 -12.95 12.06 -7.13
N PHE A 175 -12.62 12.38 -5.88
CA PHE A 175 -13.54 12.28 -4.75
C PHE A 175 -14.69 13.28 -4.86
N PHE A 176 -14.41 14.53 -5.23
CA PHE A 176 -15.46 15.55 -5.39
C PHE A 176 -16.42 15.19 -6.52
N LYS A 177 -15.93 14.65 -7.65
CA LYS A 177 -16.80 14.14 -8.72
C LYS A 177 -17.67 12.98 -8.26
N ALA A 178 -17.15 12.06 -7.46
CA ALA A 178 -17.94 10.98 -6.86
C ALA A 178 -19.05 11.51 -5.94
N LEU A 179 -18.76 12.56 -5.15
CA LEU A 179 -19.77 13.22 -4.32
C LEU A 179 -20.82 13.96 -5.16
N ASP A 180 -20.43 14.60 -6.26
CA ASP A 180 -21.34 15.25 -7.20
C ASP A 180 -22.30 14.23 -7.84
N GLU A 181 -21.80 13.06 -8.26
CA GLU A 181 -22.63 11.95 -8.76
C GLU A 181 -23.66 11.50 -7.71
N LEU A 182 -23.23 11.42 -6.46
CA LEU A 182 -24.08 11.08 -5.31
C LEU A 182 -24.97 12.24 -4.82
N LYS A 183 -24.82 13.44 -5.40
CA LYS A 183 -25.51 14.68 -5.00
C LYS A 183 -25.34 15.00 -3.52
N VAL A 184 -24.12 14.79 -3.01
CA VAL A 184 -23.73 15.08 -1.62
C VAL A 184 -22.75 16.24 -1.62
N ALA A 185 -22.99 17.27 -0.82
CA ALA A 185 -21.97 18.27 -0.55
C ALA A 185 -21.11 17.85 0.66
N LEU A 186 -19.84 18.25 0.69
CA LEU A 186 -18.95 18.01 1.85
C LEU A 186 -19.54 18.53 3.18
N LYS A 187 -20.29 19.64 3.11
CA LYS A 187 -21.00 20.25 4.25
C LYS A 187 -22.15 19.41 4.81
N ASP A 188 -22.61 18.42 4.05
CA ASP A 188 -23.71 17.55 4.45
C ASP A 188 -23.21 16.31 5.21
N ILE A 189 -21.89 16.09 5.29
CA ILE A 189 -21.28 14.96 6.00
C ILE A 189 -21.22 15.29 7.49
N ASP A 190 -21.93 14.53 8.33
CA ASP A 190 -21.99 14.75 9.77
C ASP A 190 -20.83 14.09 10.52
N TYR A 191 -20.40 12.91 10.07
CA TYR A 191 -19.33 12.11 10.69
C TYR A 191 -18.33 11.66 9.63
N CYS A 192 -17.05 11.82 9.94
CA CYS A 192 -15.95 11.19 9.20
C CYS A 192 -15.18 10.31 10.17
N ILE A 193 -15.31 8.99 10.01
CA ILE A 193 -14.69 8.00 10.89
C ILE A 193 -13.48 7.42 10.18
N ILE A 194 -12.31 7.67 10.72
CA ILE A 194 -11.04 7.23 10.15
C ILE A 194 -10.63 5.91 10.81
N THR A 195 -10.39 4.90 10.00
CA THR A 195 -9.99 3.56 10.44
C THR A 195 -8.60 3.56 11.06
N HIS A 196 -7.64 4.28 10.45
CA HIS A 196 -6.28 4.44 10.94
C HIS A 196 -5.53 5.62 10.28
N GLU A 197 -4.33 5.92 10.78
CA GLU A 197 -3.55 7.12 10.44
C GLU A 197 -2.68 7.02 9.17
N HIS A 198 -2.89 6.02 8.32
CA HIS A 198 -2.16 5.97 7.05
C HIS A 198 -2.64 7.06 6.09
N PRO A 199 -1.73 7.65 5.28
CA PRO A 199 -2.03 8.87 4.51
C PRO A 199 -3.16 8.73 3.51
N ASP A 200 -3.47 7.51 3.10
CA ASP A 200 -4.54 7.13 2.19
C ASP A 200 -5.89 6.93 2.85
N HIS A 201 -5.95 6.92 4.18
CA HIS A 201 -7.20 6.88 4.94
C HIS A 201 -7.48 8.21 5.61
N ILE A 202 -6.46 8.90 6.11
CA ILE A 202 -6.62 10.16 6.87
C ILE A 202 -6.43 11.43 6.02
N GLY A 203 -5.90 11.31 4.81
CA GLY A 203 -5.31 12.42 4.05
C GLY A 203 -6.22 13.63 3.83
N LEU A 204 -7.50 13.46 3.48
CA LEU A 204 -8.42 14.60 3.25
C LEU A 204 -9.16 15.12 4.48
N VAL A 205 -8.83 14.66 5.69
CA VAL A 205 -9.51 15.13 6.90
C VAL A 205 -9.43 16.66 7.05
N ALA A 206 -8.28 17.26 6.72
CA ALA A 206 -8.11 18.71 6.80
C ALA A 206 -8.97 19.47 5.78
N ASP A 207 -9.00 19.02 4.53
CA ASP A 207 -9.87 19.60 3.50
C ASP A 207 -11.35 19.48 3.86
N LEU A 208 -11.76 18.32 4.38
CA LEU A 208 -13.11 18.09 4.84
C LEU A 208 -13.50 19.02 6.00
N LYS A 209 -12.62 19.19 7.00
CA LYS A 209 -12.88 20.09 8.15
C LYS A 209 -12.89 21.56 7.73
N LYS A 210 -12.09 21.96 6.74
CA LYS A 210 -12.13 23.31 6.14
C LYS A 210 -13.44 23.57 5.41
N ALA A 211 -13.93 22.59 4.65
CA ALA A 211 -15.20 22.70 3.91
C ALA A 211 -16.44 22.58 4.83
N ASN A 212 -16.31 21.84 5.93
CA ASN A 212 -17.36 21.61 6.90
C ASN A 212 -16.80 21.67 8.34
N PRO A 213 -16.83 22.84 9.00
CA PRO A 213 -16.34 22.97 10.37
C PRO A 213 -17.09 22.10 11.40
N GLU A 214 -18.36 21.76 11.12
CA GLU A 214 -19.25 21.01 12.02
C GLU A 214 -19.10 19.48 11.90
N VAL A 215 -18.43 18.99 10.85
CA VAL A 215 -18.17 17.54 10.69
C VAL A 215 -17.42 17.00 11.92
N LYS A 216 -17.86 15.86 12.44
CA LYS A 216 -17.18 15.18 13.55
C LYS A 216 -16.12 14.24 13.00
N ILE A 217 -14.86 14.64 13.12
CA ILE A 217 -13.71 13.78 12.82
C ILE A 217 -13.50 12.81 13.98
N CYS A 218 -13.61 11.53 13.69
CA CYS A 218 -13.46 10.45 14.67
C CYS A 218 -12.21 9.64 14.35
N LEU A 219 -11.35 9.44 15.35
CA LEU A 219 -10.11 8.67 15.20
C LEU A 219 -9.80 7.96 16.50
N HIS A 220 -9.26 6.74 16.43
CA HIS A 220 -8.84 6.04 17.64
C HIS A 220 -7.71 6.79 18.36
N LYS A 221 -7.73 6.78 19.70
CA LYS A 221 -6.75 7.51 20.53
C LYS A 221 -5.29 7.21 20.18
N MET A 222 -4.98 5.97 19.80
CA MET A 222 -3.60 5.59 19.46
C MET A 222 -3.22 5.98 18.03
N ALA A 223 -4.16 5.93 17.10
CA ALA A 223 -3.95 6.41 15.73
C ALA A 223 -3.70 7.92 15.74
N HIS A 224 -4.41 8.65 16.60
CA HIS A 224 -4.17 10.07 16.85
C HIS A 224 -2.75 10.38 17.34
N GLU A 225 -2.23 9.62 18.32
CA GLU A 225 -0.86 9.81 18.80
C GLU A 225 0.19 9.41 17.75
N LEU A 226 -0.06 8.37 16.94
CA LEU A 226 0.80 8.02 15.81
C LEU A 226 0.78 9.07 14.69
N ALA A 227 -0.38 9.67 14.40
CA ALA A 227 -0.50 10.75 13.43
C ALA A 227 0.32 11.98 13.87
N LYS A 228 0.30 12.32 15.17
CA LYS A 228 1.16 13.36 15.74
C LYS A 228 2.64 13.00 15.64
N LEU A 229 3.01 11.77 15.99
CA LEU A 229 4.40 11.31 15.93
C LEU A 229 4.94 11.41 14.49
N ARG A 230 4.12 11.01 13.50
CA ARG A 230 4.45 11.19 12.08
C ARG A 230 4.65 12.66 11.75
N LEU A 231 3.77 13.56 12.19
CA LEU A 231 3.95 15.01 11.98
C LEU A 231 5.23 15.54 12.63
N GLU A 232 5.53 15.14 13.86
CA GLU A 232 6.76 15.50 14.57
C GLU A 232 8.01 15.01 13.83
N SER A 233 7.92 13.84 13.19
CA SER A 233 9.02 13.32 12.38
C SER A 233 9.35 14.16 11.15
N LEU A 234 8.37 14.93 10.63
CA LEU A 234 8.52 15.81 9.47
C LEU A 234 9.10 17.19 9.82
N ARG A 235 9.21 17.55 11.10
CA ARG A 235 9.70 18.88 11.48
C ARG A 235 11.20 19.03 11.17
N GLU A 236 11.67 20.25 10.97
CA GLU A 236 13.10 20.51 10.74
C GLU A 236 13.94 20.36 12.02
N ASP A 237 13.36 20.64 13.19
CA ASP A 237 14.05 20.49 14.47
C ASP A 237 14.31 19.02 14.80
N GLY A 238 15.57 18.65 14.99
CA GLY A 238 15.99 17.28 15.29
C GLY A 238 15.91 16.30 14.11
N ILE A 239 15.75 16.80 12.87
CA ILE A 239 15.64 15.92 11.70
C ILE A 239 16.91 15.10 11.45
N GLU A 240 18.09 15.69 11.69
CA GLU A 240 19.38 15.01 11.54
C GLU A 240 19.52 13.84 12.53
N GLU A 241 19.08 14.04 13.78
CA GLU A 241 19.07 13.01 14.81
C GLU A 241 18.12 11.86 14.43
N ARG A 242 16.90 12.17 13.98
CA ARG A 242 15.94 11.15 13.52
C ARG A 242 16.43 10.37 12.28
N ILE A 243 17.06 11.05 11.33
CA ILE A 243 17.68 10.40 10.16
C ILE A 243 18.78 9.45 10.63
N LYS A 244 19.62 9.89 11.57
CA LYS A 244 20.68 9.07 12.15
C LYS A 244 20.11 7.86 12.91
N ASP A 245 19.12 8.04 13.77
CA ASP A 245 18.49 6.95 14.51
C ASP A 245 17.89 5.90 13.57
N ARG A 246 17.25 6.36 12.48
CA ARG A 246 16.74 5.48 11.43
C ARG A 246 17.87 4.76 10.69
N ALA A 247 18.98 5.45 10.43
CA ALA A 247 20.15 4.85 9.80
C ALA A 247 20.75 3.74 10.68
N ASP A 248 21.00 4.06 11.95
CA ASP A 248 21.55 3.14 12.94
C ASP A 248 20.64 1.91 13.10
N LEU A 249 19.31 2.10 13.08
CA LEU A 249 18.35 0.99 13.13
C LEU A 249 18.43 0.07 11.89
N LEU A 250 18.50 0.63 10.68
CA LEU A 250 18.63 -0.17 9.46
C LEU A 250 19.97 -0.93 9.43
N ILE A 251 21.06 -0.29 9.87
CA ILE A 251 22.37 -0.96 10.01
C ILE A 251 22.27 -2.12 11.01
N ARG A 252 21.59 -1.93 12.15
CA ARG A 252 21.33 -3.00 13.13
C ARG A 252 20.56 -4.17 12.54
N TYR A 253 19.75 -3.95 11.51
CA TYR A 253 19.02 -5.00 10.78
C TYR A 253 19.81 -5.64 9.64
N GLY A 254 21.05 -5.22 9.42
CA GLY A 254 21.97 -5.83 8.46
C GLY A 254 22.10 -5.09 7.13
N PHE A 255 21.53 -3.89 6.99
CA PHE A 255 21.78 -3.08 5.79
C PHE A 255 23.22 -2.54 5.75
N GLU A 256 23.77 -2.45 4.53
CA GLU A 256 25.05 -1.78 4.30
C GLU A 256 24.94 -0.26 4.47
N LYS A 257 26.00 0.37 4.99
CA LYS A 257 25.99 1.81 5.33
C LYS A 257 25.72 2.68 4.10
N GLU A 258 26.30 2.32 2.96
CA GLU A 258 26.13 3.01 1.69
C GLU A 258 24.66 2.99 1.24
N GLU A 259 23.99 1.84 1.34
CA GLU A 259 22.57 1.71 1.01
C GLU A 259 21.70 2.54 1.96
N VAL A 260 21.96 2.47 3.26
CA VAL A 260 21.23 3.25 4.27
C VAL A 260 21.37 4.76 4.06
N ASN A 261 22.55 5.24 3.69
CA ASN A 261 22.77 6.66 3.40
C ASN A 261 21.92 7.14 2.22
N LEU A 262 21.78 6.33 1.16
CA LEU A 262 20.90 6.63 0.03
C LEU A 262 19.43 6.62 0.45
N MET A 263 19.03 5.64 1.29
CA MET A 263 17.66 5.51 1.78
C MET A 263 17.26 6.66 2.69
N THR A 264 18.14 7.11 3.58
CA THR A 264 17.83 8.23 4.49
C THR A 264 17.86 9.59 3.79
N GLN A 265 18.64 9.76 2.72
CA GLN A 265 18.54 10.95 1.86
C GLN A 265 17.19 11.02 1.13
N ARG A 266 16.65 9.87 0.68
CA ARG A 266 15.40 9.78 -0.08
C ARG A 266 14.13 9.76 0.79
N PHE A 267 14.18 9.01 1.90
CA PHE A 267 13.01 8.70 2.74
C PHE A 267 13.17 9.16 4.19
N GLY A 268 14.33 9.70 4.59
CA GLY A 268 14.62 10.09 5.98
C GLY A 268 13.86 11.32 6.46
N ARG A 269 13.20 12.06 5.56
CA ARG A 269 12.33 13.20 5.90
C ARG A 269 10.90 12.80 6.30
N GLY A 270 10.61 11.51 6.44
CA GLY A 270 9.27 10.99 6.72
C GLY A 270 8.38 11.00 5.47
N GLY A 271 7.54 9.97 5.32
CA GLY A 271 6.79 9.69 4.09
C GLY A 271 5.76 10.75 3.69
N MET A 272 4.95 10.43 2.66
CA MET A 272 3.89 11.29 2.12
C MET A 272 3.04 11.92 3.24
N GLY A 273 3.16 13.24 3.38
CA GLY A 273 2.51 14.00 4.43
C GLY A 273 1.03 14.26 4.16
N PHE A 274 0.29 14.53 5.23
CA PHE A 274 -1.04 15.09 5.21
C PHE A 274 -1.10 16.21 6.24
N GLU A 275 -2.04 17.15 6.07
CA GLU A 275 -2.28 18.19 7.07
C GLU A 275 -2.99 17.57 8.27
N TYR A 276 -2.30 17.51 9.41
CA TYR A 276 -2.86 16.97 10.64
C TYR A 276 -3.91 17.93 11.22
N ILE A 277 -5.06 17.37 11.57
CA ILE A 277 -6.11 18.03 12.35
C ILE A 277 -6.40 17.19 13.59
N LYS A 278 -6.59 17.86 14.73
CA LYS A 278 -7.01 17.21 15.97
C LYS A 278 -8.42 16.62 15.78
N PRO A 279 -8.64 15.32 16.03
CA PRO A 279 -9.96 14.71 15.98
C PRO A 279 -10.92 15.36 16.98
N ASP A 280 -12.19 15.48 16.60
CA ASP A 280 -13.27 15.95 17.49
C ASP A 280 -13.65 14.87 18.51
N LEU A 281 -13.59 13.59 18.09
CA LEU A 281 -13.89 12.42 18.92
C LEU A 281 -12.71 11.44 18.91
N LEU A 282 -12.16 11.17 20.09
CA LEU A 282 -11.20 10.10 20.30
C LEU A 282 -11.93 8.81 20.65
N LEU A 283 -11.80 7.81 19.78
CA LEU A 283 -12.49 6.53 19.91
C LEU A 283 -11.68 5.52 20.74
N ASN A 284 -12.39 4.61 21.40
CA ASN A 284 -11.92 3.43 22.10
C ASN A 284 -12.69 2.18 21.63
N ASN A 285 -12.20 1.00 22.02
CA ASN A 285 -12.95 -0.25 21.84
C ASN A 285 -14.34 -0.17 22.48
N ASP A 286 -15.34 -0.76 21.84
CA ASP A 286 -16.74 -0.84 22.25
C ASP A 286 -17.51 0.49 22.31
N ASP A 287 -16.88 1.61 21.93
CA ASP A 287 -17.59 2.87 21.75
C ASP A 287 -18.73 2.67 20.73
N ARG A 288 -19.89 3.28 21.03
CA ARG A 288 -21.01 3.31 20.11
C ARG A 288 -21.25 4.73 19.61
N ILE A 289 -21.16 4.92 18.30
CA ILE A 289 -21.28 6.22 17.65
C ILE A 289 -22.44 6.26 16.67
N VAL A 290 -22.77 7.46 16.19
CA VAL A 290 -23.90 7.72 15.28
C VAL A 290 -25.20 7.14 15.85
N ASP A 291 -25.65 7.71 16.97
CA ASP A 291 -26.85 7.30 17.72
C ASP A 291 -26.83 5.87 18.25
N GLY A 292 -25.64 5.29 18.38
CA GLY A 292 -25.43 3.97 18.97
C GLY A 292 -25.43 2.82 17.97
N GLU A 293 -25.65 3.12 16.68
CA GLU A 293 -25.82 2.15 15.60
C GLU A 293 -24.49 1.56 15.12
N LEU A 294 -23.39 2.30 15.23
CA LEU A 294 -22.04 1.83 14.86
C LEU A 294 -21.24 1.50 16.11
N GLN A 295 -20.73 0.28 16.18
CA GLN A 295 -19.81 -0.18 17.23
C GLN A 295 -18.37 -0.09 16.73
N ILE A 296 -17.50 0.53 17.52
CA ILE A 296 -16.07 0.59 17.26
C ILE A 296 -15.40 -0.66 17.82
N VAL A 297 -14.59 -1.32 16.99
CA VAL A 297 -13.82 -2.50 17.38
C VAL A 297 -12.34 -2.18 17.20
N HIS A 298 -11.61 -2.05 18.30
CA HIS A 298 -10.15 -1.85 18.25
C HIS A 298 -9.51 -3.11 17.69
N SER A 299 -8.75 -2.95 16.61
CA SER A 299 -8.23 -4.04 15.79
C SER A 299 -6.74 -3.82 15.49
N PRO A 300 -5.89 -3.74 16.53
CA PRO A 300 -4.47 -3.49 16.36
C PRO A 300 -3.79 -4.59 15.53
N GLY A 301 -2.78 -4.21 14.74
CA GLY A 301 -1.97 -5.13 13.95
C GLY A 301 -1.36 -4.45 12.74
N HIS A 302 -2.20 -4.11 11.76
CA HIS A 302 -1.81 -3.31 10.60
C HIS A 302 -1.28 -1.91 11.03
N SER A 303 -2.06 -1.24 11.88
CA SER A 303 -1.60 -0.14 12.73
C SER A 303 -2.01 -0.43 14.17
N VAL A 304 -1.26 0.07 15.14
CA VAL A 304 -1.58 -0.03 16.56
C VAL A 304 -2.91 0.67 16.88
N GLY A 305 -3.20 1.75 16.15
CA GLY A 305 -4.42 2.53 16.33
C GLY A 305 -5.60 2.07 15.50
N HIS A 306 -5.47 1.00 14.72
CA HIS A 306 -6.49 0.61 13.74
C HIS A 306 -7.83 0.22 14.38
N ILE A 307 -8.93 0.67 13.80
CA ILE A 307 -10.30 0.26 14.18
C ILE A 307 -11.05 -0.34 12.99
N CYS A 308 -11.86 -1.35 13.28
CA CYS A 308 -12.96 -1.76 12.41
C CYS A 308 -14.24 -1.08 12.92
N VAL A 309 -15.15 -0.76 11.99
CA VAL A 309 -16.46 -0.18 12.32
C VAL A 309 -17.52 -1.22 12.02
N HIS A 310 -18.16 -1.75 13.06
CA HIS A 310 -19.21 -2.75 12.94
C HIS A 310 -20.58 -2.08 12.93
N TYR A 311 -21.43 -2.44 11.96
CA TYR A 311 -22.83 -2.04 11.87
C TYR A 311 -23.73 -3.26 12.08
N PRO A 312 -24.04 -3.62 13.35
CA PRO A 312 -24.73 -4.87 13.69
C PRO A 312 -26.07 -5.03 12.99
N LYS A 313 -26.84 -3.94 12.85
CA LYS A 313 -28.18 -3.94 12.26
C LYS A 313 -28.20 -4.40 10.80
N LYS A 314 -27.15 -4.08 10.03
CA LYS A 314 -26.98 -4.55 8.64
C LYS A 314 -26.10 -5.81 8.54
N GLY A 315 -25.46 -6.21 9.64
CA GLY A 315 -24.48 -7.31 9.66
C GLY A 315 -23.25 -7.00 8.80
N ILE A 316 -22.79 -5.75 8.82
CA ILE A 316 -21.71 -5.24 7.96
C ILE A 316 -20.54 -4.81 8.84
N LEU A 317 -19.33 -5.17 8.44
CA LEU A 317 -18.10 -4.65 9.04
C LEU A 317 -17.31 -3.85 8.01
N PHE A 318 -16.98 -2.61 8.33
CA PHE A 318 -15.94 -1.85 7.61
C PHE A 318 -14.60 -2.19 8.23
N SER A 319 -13.76 -2.95 7.53
CA SER A 319 -12.53 -3.51 8.09
C SER A 319 -11.30 -2.62 7.91
N GLY A 320 -11.40 -1.53 7.16
CA GLY A 320 -10.23 -0.77 6.72
C GLY A 320 -9.17 -1.73 6.16
N ASP A 321 -7.96 -1.59 6.66
CA ASP A 321 -6.82 -2.41 6.26
C ASP A 321 -6.56 -3.58 7.20
N HIS A 322 -7.49 -3.89 8.10
CA HIS A 322 -7.32 -5.06 8.97
C HIS A 322 -7.59 -6.38 8.23
N ILE A 323 -8.57 -6.39 7.32
CA ILE A 323 -8.95 -7.55 6.53
C ILE A 323 -9.16 -7.10 5.09
N LEU A 324 -8.31 -7.58 4.18
CA LEU A 324 -8.43 -7.40 2.74
C LEU A 324 -8.84 -8.72 2.08
N SER A 325 -9.34 -8.69 0.84
CA SER A 325 -9.96 -9.82 0.14
C SER A 325 -8.99 -10.82 -0.51
N LYS A 326 -7.82 -10.37 -0.95
CA LYS A 326 -6.82 -11.13 -1.71
C LYS A 326 -5.52 -11.20 -0.93
N ILE A 327 -4.89 -10.06 -0.65
CA ILE A 327 -3.61 -10.01 0.07
C ILE A 327 -3.81 -9.93 1.58
N THR A 328 -2.81 -10.32 2.37
CA THR A 328 -2.75 -9.94 3.78
C THR A 328 -2.29 -8.49 3.87
N PRO A 329 -2.84 -7.69 4.79
CA PRO A 329 -2.34 -6.35 4.98
C PRO A 329 -0.91 -6.37 5.51
N HIS A 330 -0.15 -5.32 5.22
CA HIS A 330 1.18 -5.14 5.79
C HIS A 330 1.10 -5.08 7.32
N LEU A 331 2.03 -5.73 8.02
CA LEU A 331 2.15 -5.63 9.47
C LEU A 331 3.46 -4.95 9.88
N GLY A 332 3.37 -4.11 10.91
CA GLY A 332 4.52 -3.48 11.53
C GLY A 332 4.65 -2.00 11.23
N THR A 333 5.43 -1.32 12.06
CA THR A 333 5.48 0.14 12.13
C THR A 333 6.85 0.71 11.79
N LEU A 334 7.74 -0.08 11.15
CA LEU A 334 9.11 0.34 10.84
C LEU A 334 9.17 1.58 9.94
N VAL A 335 8.12 1.82 9.15
CA VAL A 335 7.98 3.01 8.29
C VAL A 335 7.59 4.27 9.06
N ILE A 336 7.28 4.17 10.35
CA ILE A 336 6.91 5.29 11.22
C ILE A 336 8.09 5.57 12.17
N PRO A 337 8.83 6.67 11.99
CA PRO A 337 9.89 7.06 12.92
C PRO A 337 9.37 7.16 14.36
N GLY A 338 10.14 6.65 15.33
CA GLY A 338 9.77 6.63 16.76
C GLY A 338 8.73 5.58 17.15
N ALA A 339 8.20 4.78 16.21
CA ALA A 339 7.17 3.81 16.53
C ALA A 339 7.65 2.65 17.41
N GLU A 340 8.94 2.32 17.41
CA GLU A 340 9.47 1.27 18.31
C GLU A 340 9.28 1.65 19.79
N GLU A 341 9.65 2.88 20.16
CA GLU A 341 9.45 3.39 21.52
C GLU A 341 7.97 3.51 21.86
N PHE A 342 7.17 4.00 20.90
CA PHE A 342 5.72 4.05 21.05
C PHE A 342 5.13 2.67 21.32
N ASN A 343 5.52 1.66 20.54
CA ASN A 343 5.04 0.28 20.70
C ASN A 343 5.45 -0.28 22.05
N LYS A 344 6.71 -0.09 22.46
CA LYS A 344 7.21 -0.53 23.77
C LYS A 344 6.43 0.11 24.92
N LYS A 345 6.23 1.42 24.89
CA LYS A 345 5.49 2.16 25.93
C LYS A 345 4.03 1.71 26.04
N ASN A 346 3.43 1.29 24.93
CA ASN A 346 2.01 0.93 24.86
C ASN A 346 1.75 -0.59 24.78
N ASN A 347 2.77 -1.45 24.98
CA ASN A 347 2.65 -2.91 24.93
C ASN A 347 2.22 -3.49 23.55
N PHE A 348 2.74 -2.91 22.46
CA PHE A 348 2.55 -3.37 21.07
C PHE A 348 3.83 -3.93 20.46
N GLN A 349 4.69 -4.55 21.26
CA GLN A 349 5.89 -5.21 20.75
C GLN A 349 5.54 -6.52 20.03
N ASN A 350 4.55 -7.27 20.52
CA ASN A 350 4.06 -8.48 19.86
C ASN A 350 2.89 -8.18 18.90
N ILE A 351 3.18 -7.49 17.79
CA ILE A 351 2.17 -7.01 16.84
C ILE A 351 1.34 -8.15 16.24
N LEU A 352 1.97 -9.28 15.90
CA LEU A 352 1.26 -10.41 15.29
C LEU A 352 0.25 -11.05 16.25
N GLU A 353 0.58 -11.18 17.54
CA GLU A 353 -0.38 -11.67 18.54
C GLU A 353 -1.61 -10.76 18.65
N HIS A 354 -1.40 -9.45 18.68
CA HIS A 354 -2.48 -8.46 18.66
C HIS A 354 -3.33 -8.56 17.40
N TYR A 355 -2.71 -8.74 16.24
CA TYR A 355 -3.42 -8.93 14.97
C TYR A 355 -4.25 -10.21 14.96
N LEU A 356 -3.67 -11.36 15.33
CA LEU A 356 -4.37 -12.65 15.36
C LEU A 356 -5.54 -12.65 16.36
N ARG A 357 -5.37 -12.01 17.52
CA ARG A 357 -6.44 -11.84 18.50
C ARG A 357 -7.55 -10.91 17.99
N SER A 358 -7.19 -9.86 17.26
CA SER A 358 -8.18 -8.97 16.64
C SER A 358 -9.01 -9.71 15.59
N LEU A 359 -8.39 -10.58 14.80
CA LEU A 359 -9.09 -11.46 13.88
C LEU A 359 -10.09 -12.38 14.59
N ASP A 360 -9.74 -12.94 15.75
CA ASP A 360 -10.66 -13.75 16.56
C ASP A 360 -11.87 -12.95 17.04
N ILE A 361 -11.63 -11.76 17.61
CA ILE A 361 -12.69 -10.86 18.06
C ILE A 361 -13.63 -10.48 16.90
N ILE A 362 -13.06 -10.18 15.73
CA ILE A 362 -13.83 -9.81 14.55
C ILE A 362 -14.67 -10.97 14.01
N ASP A 363 -14.13 -12.19 14.03
CA ASP A 363 -14.86 -13.39 13.59
C ASP A 363 -16.08 -13.65 14.50
N GLU A 364 -15.94 -13.42 15.80
CA GLU A 364 -17.03 -13.53 16.79
C GLU A 364 -18.16 -12.52 16.58
N LEU A 365 -17.92 -11.40 15.87
CA LEU A 365 -18.98 -10.45 15.51
C LEU A 365 -20.00 -11.06 14.55
N ASN A 366 -19.68 -12.18 13.89
CA ASN A 366 -20.54 -12.88 12.93
C ASN A 366 -21.11 -11.94 11.86
N SER A 367 -20.29 -10.99 11.38
CA SER A 367 -20.67 -10.11 10.28
C SER A 367 -20.94 -10.94 9.03
N ARG A 368 -21.98 -10.56 8.28
CA ARG A 368 -22.37 -11.24 7.04
C ARG A 368 -21.46 -10.86 5.88
N ILE A 369 -21.05 -9.60 5.79
CA ILE A 369 -20.13 -9.09 4.78
C ILE A 369 -19.08 -8.17 5.41
N ILE A 370 -17.90 -8.15 4.82
CA ILE A 370 -16.83 -7.19 5.14
C ILE A 370 -16.63 -6.27 3.94
N LEU A 371 -16.55 -4.97 4.24
CA LEU A 371 -16.25 -3.87 3.34
C LEU A 371 -14.84 -3.34 3.65
N PRO A 372 -13.81 -3.76 2.89
CA PRO A 372 -12.41 -3.43 3.18
C PRO A 372 -11.99 -2.04 2.70
N GLY A 373 -10.88 -1.52 3.23
CA GLY A 373 -10.26 -0.27 2.79
C GLY A 373 -9.69 -0.36 1.37
N HIS A 374 -9.31 -1.57 0.94
CA HIS A 374 -8.85 -1.86 -0.41
C HIS A 374 -9.51 -3.12 -0.98
N GLU A 375 -9.41 -3.27 -2.30
CA GLU A 375 -9.84 -4.47 -3.03
C GLU A 375 -11.37 -4.69 -3.06
N GLN A 376 -11.84 -5.94 -2.99
CA GLN A 376 -13.22 -6.32 -3.24
C GLN A 376 -13.97 -6.67 -1.96
N ILE A 377 -15.30 -6.53 -1.99
CA ILE A 377 -16.20 -6.94 -0.92
C ILE A 377 -16.01 -8.43 -0.60
N ILE A 378 -16.01 -8.75 0.70
CA ILE A 378 -15.81 -10.11 1.21
C ILE A 378 -17.15 -10.65 1.70
N TYR A 379 -17.71 -11.60 0.96
CA TYR A 379 -19.01 -12.22 1.23
C TYR A 379 -18.94 -13.45 2.16
N ASN A 380 -17.75 -13.91 2.51
CA ASN A 380 -17.55 -14.99 3.48
C ASN A 380 -16.44 -14.60 4.48
N PRO A 381 -16.78 -13.76 5.48
CA PRO A 381 -15.84 -13.25 6.48
C PRO A 381 -15.03 -14.36 7.17
N HIS A 382 -15.71 -15.36 7.73
CA HIS A 382 -15.08 -16.46 8.46
C HIS A 382 -14.04 -17.22 7.61
N LYS A 383 -14.38 -17.53 6.35
CA LYS A 383 -13.43 -18.18 5.42
C LYS A 383 -12.22 -17.30 5.16
N ARG A 384 -12.40 -15.99 4.99
CA ARG A 384 -11.29 -15.08 4.73
C ARG A 384 -10.39 -14.90 5.95
N ILE A 385 -10.97 -14.71 7.13
CA ILE A 385 -10.25 -14.61 8.40
C ILE A 385 -9.42 -15.89 8.63
N THR A 386 -10.02 -17.07 8.47
CA THR A 386 -9.31 -18.35 8.56
C THR A 386 -8.14 -18.43 7.58
N ALA A 387 -8.32 -17.97 6.33
CA ALA A 387 -7.24 -17.96 5.35
C ALA A 387 -6.08 -17.04 5.74
N ILE A 388 -6.36 -15.87 6.34
CA ILE A 388 -5.33 -14.94 6.85
C ILE A 388 -4.58 -15.57 8.02
N LYS A 389 -5.28 -16.20 8.97
CA LYS A 389 -4.64 -16.89 10.11
C LYS A 389 -3.72 -18.01 9.64
N ASN A 390 -4.18 -18.84 8.69
CA ASN A 390 -3.36 -19.90 8.09
C ASN A 390 -2.15 -19.34 7.34
N HIS A 391 -2.30 -18.20 6.67
CA HIS A 391 -1.20 -17.53 5.99
C HIS A 391 -0.07 -17.14 6.98
N HIS A 392 -0.41 -16.51 8.11
CA HIS A 392 0.58 -16.18 9.13
C HIS A 392 1.19 -17.41 9.82
N GLN A 393 0.42 -18.48 10.01
CA GLN A 393 0.97 -19.75 10.51
C GLN A 393 2.01 -20.35 9.55
N ASN A 394 1.74 -20.33 8.24
CA ASN A 394 2.70 -20.77 7.22
C ASN A 394 3.94 -19.88 7.22
N ARG A 395 3.76 -18.56 7.31
CA ARG A 395 4.86 -17.59 7.40
C ARG A 395 5.76 -17.85 8.61
N LEU A 396 5.17 -18.08 9.78
CA LEU A 396 5.90 -18.45 11.00
C LEU A 396 6.72 -19.72 10.79
N TYR A 397 6.15 -20.73 10.11
CA TYR A 397 6.87 -21.97 9.78
C TYR A 397 8.04 -21.71 8.82
N GLU A 398 7.85 -20.92 7.77
CA GLU A 398 8.88 -20.58 6.78
C GLU A 398 10.04 -19.80 7.41
N ILE A 399 9.76 -18.75 8.17
CA ILE A 399 10.77 -17.96 8.90
C ILE A 399 11.48 -18.84 9.93
N SER A 400 10.74 -19.67 10.67
CA SER A 400 11.34 -20.60 11.63
C SER A 400 12.31 -21.59 10.98
N ARG A 401 12.12 -21.93 9.69
CA ARG A 401 13.05 -22.79 8.94
C ARG A 401 14.31 -22.07 8.51
N ILE A 402 14.22 -20.79 8.14
CA ILE A 402 15.36 -19.97 7.72
C ILE A 402 16.37 -19.84 8.87
N ILE A 403 15.90 -19.64 10.10
CA ILE A 403 16.75 -19.35 11.28
C ILE A 403 17.23 -20.59 12.06
N GLN A 404 17.05 -21.81 11.53
CA GLN A 404 17.44 -23.05 12.22
C GLN A 404 18.95 -23.29 12.19
N ASN A 405 19.60 -22.86 11.11
CA ASN A 405 20.94 -23.32 10.74
C ASN A 405 22.04 -22.28 10.96
N SER A 406 21.72 -21.09 11.44
CA SER A 406 22.71 -20.08 11.80
C SER A 406 22.01 -18.84 12.36
N PRO A 407 22.68 -18.07 13.22
CA PRO A 407 22.30 -16.69 13.51
C PRO A 407 22.33 -15.86 12.23
N LEU A 408 21.20 -15.24 11.87
CA LEU A 408 21.05 -14.40 10.68
C LEU A 408 20.53 -13.01 11.05
N PRO A 409 20.95 -11.94 10.34
CA PRO A 409 20.38 -10.62 10.50
C PRO A 409 18.98 -10.52 9.87
N PRO A 410 18.10 -9.63 10.36
CA PRO A 410 16.74 -9.47 9.83
C PRO A 410 16.64 -9.25 8.32
N LEU A 411 17.54 -8.46 7.72
CA LEU A 411 17.57 -8.25 6.27
C LEU A 411 17.81 -9.56 5.52
N GLU A 412 18.75 -10.40 5.97
CA GLU A 412 19.04 -11.66 5.30
C GLU A 412 17.87 -12.65 5.42
N ILE A 413 17.21 -12.70 6.59
CA ILE A 413 16.00 -13.50 6.79
C ILE A 413 14.89 -13.03 5.84
N ALA A 414 14.71 -11.71 5.72
CA ALA A 414 13.71 -11.12 4.83
C ALA A 414 14.01 -11.45 3.36
N LEU A 415 15.25 -11.30 2.89
CA LEU A 415 15.62 -11.60 1.51
C LEU A 415 15.49 -13.09 1.17
N GLN A 416 15.84 -13.99 2.10
CA GLN A 416 15.62 -15.43 1.91
C GLN A 416 14.13 -15.79 1.84
N HIS A 417 13.27 -15.06 2.55
CA HIS A 417 11.83 -15.30 2.60
C HIS A 417 11.06 -14.70 1.42
N PHE A 418 11.34 -13.43 1.10
CA PHE A 418 10.59 -12.63 0.13
C PHE A 418 11.27 -12.54 -1.25
N GLY A 419 12.53 -12.95 -1.36
CA GLY A 419 13.35 -12.84 -2.56
C GLY A 419 14.42 -11.75 -2.47
N GLU A 420 15.46 -11.88 -3.29
CA GLU A 420 16.63 -11.00 -3.29
C GLU A 420 16.44 -9.74 -4.17
N ASP A 421 15.56 -9.81 -5.16
CA ASP A 421 15.30 -8.72 -6.13
C ASP A 421 14.23 -7.75 -5.61
N LEU A 422 14.54 -7.10 -4.48
CA LEU A 422 13.67 -6.09 -3.85
C LEU A 422 14.31 -4.71 -3.91
N ASP A 423 13.52 -3.71 -4.30
CA ASP A 423 13.92 -2.32 -4.15
C ASP A 423 14.02 -1.89 -2.67
N GLN A 424 14.55 -0.69 -2.44
CA GLN A 424 14.78 -0.14 -1.10
C GLN A 424 13.52 -0.10 -0.22
N MET A 425 12.36 0.24 -0.78
CA MET A 425 11.11 0.34 0.00
C MET A 425 10.59 -1.05 0.31
N ASN A 426 10.60 -1.95 -0.67
CA ASN A 426 10.16 -3.32 -0.50
C ASN A 426 11.05 -4.10 0.48
N LYS A 427 12.37 -3.79 0.55
CA LYS A 427 13.24 -4.30 1.62
C LYS A 427 12.81 -3.84 3.02
N ILE A 428 12.43 -2.55 3.18
CA ILE A 428 11.93 -2.04 4.47
C ILE A 428 10.63 -2.76 4.86
N LEU A 429 9.70 -2.93 3.93
CA LEU A 429 8.44 -3.62 4.16
C LEU A 429 8.67 -5.10 4.52
N ALA A 430 9.52 -5.79 3.76
CA ALA A 430 9.89 -7.18 4.00
C ALA A 430 10.53 -7.37 5.39
N ILE A 431 11.43 -6.49 5.80
CA ILE A 431 12.03 -6.54 7.16
C ILE A 431 10.99 -6.21 8.22
N SER A 432 10.16 -5.19 8.02
CA SER A 432 9.10 -4.84 8.95
C SER A 432 8.21 -6.04 9.24
N GLU A 433 7.79 -6.75 8.20
CA GLU A 433 6.97 -7.94 8.35
C GLU A 433 7.75 -9.12 8.95
N THR A 434 9.03 -9.30 8.59
CA THR A 434 9.90 -10.32 9.18
C THR A 434 10.06 -10.13 10.68
N LEU A 435 10.32 -8.90 11.13
CA LEU A 435 10.48 -8.55 12.55
C LEU A 435 9.21 -8.85 13.35
N VAL A 436 8.03 -8.53 12.80
CA VAL A 436 6.75 -8.86 13.44
C VAL A 436 6.61 -10.37 13.73
N HIS A 437 7.10 -11.22 12.84
CA HIS A 437 7.07 -12.67 13.04
C HIS A 437 8.20 -13.15 13.97
N LEU A 438 9.38 -12.55 13.91
CA LEU A 438 10.48 -12.86 14.83
C LEU A 438 10.14 -12.47 16.28
N ASP A 439 9.57 -11.29 16.49
CA ASP A 439 9.09 -10.83 17.79
C ASP A 439 8.03 -11.80 18.33
N TYR A 440 7.07 -12.22 17.50
CA TYR A 440 6.08 -13.23 17.89
C TYR A 440 6.73 -14.51 18.40
N LEU A 441 7.73 -15.03 17.67
CA LEU A 441 8.45 -16.25 18.06
C LEU A 441 9.31 -16.05 19.32
N GLU A 442 9.92 -14.88 19.48
CA GLU A 442 10.69 -14.50 20.68
C GLU A 442 9.78 -14.46 21.92
N PHE A 443 8.60 -13.85 21.84
CA PHE A 443 7.61 -13.85 22.92
C PHE A 443 7.11 -15.26 23.28
N GLN A 444 7.23 -16.23 22.37
CA GLN A 444 6.94 -17.65 22.60
C GLN A 444 8.18 -18.44 23.08
N ASN A 445 9.31 -17.78 23.32
CA ASN A 445 10.62 -18.37 23.65
C ASN A 445 11.13 -19.40 22.61
N LYS A 446 10.75 -19.23 21.33
CA LYS A 446 11.19 -20.11 20.23
C LYS A 446 12.40 -19.59 19.46
N VAL A 447 12.73 -18.31 19.67
CA VAL A 447 13.80 -17.61 18.97
C VAL A 447 14.60 -16.81 19.98
N GLU A 448 15.91 -16.83 19.81
CA GLU A 448 16.85 -15.99 20.53
C GLU A 448 17.39 -14.91 19.62
N LYS A 449 17.79 -13.79 20.23
CA LYS A 449 18.47 -12.70 19.53
C LYS A 449 19.70 -12.22 20.29
N LYS A 450 20.71 -11.80 19.54
CA LYS A 450 21.94 -11.22 20.10
C LYS A 450 22.49 -10.16 19.17
N GLU A 451 22.94 -9.06 19.77
CA GLU A 451 23.67 -8.02 19.06
C GLU A 451 25.17 -8.33 19.06
N LYS A 452 25.81 -8.25 17.89
CA LYS A 452 27.25 -8.40 17.71
C LYS A 452 27.72 -7.38 16.67
N ASP A 453 28.77 -6.62 17.01
CA ASP A 453 29.37 -5.61 16.13
C ASP A 453 28.35 -4.58 15.58
N GLY A 454 27.32 -4.28 16.37
CA GLY A 454 26.24 -3.35 16.01
C GLY A 454 25.17 -3.92 15.09
N VAL A 455 25.13 -5.24 14.88
CA VAL A 455 24.11 -5.95 14.08
C VAL A 455 23.37 -6.96 14.95
N LEU A 456 22.05 -7.02 14.82
CA LEU A 456 21.19 -8.01 15.48
C LEU A 456 21.16 -9.30 14.68
N PHE A 457 21.30 -10.42 15.37
CA PHE A 457 21.18 -11.76 14.80
C PHE A 457 20.10 -12.55 15.53
N TYR A 458 19.29 -13.29 14.78
CA TYR A 458 18.23 -14.17 15.27
C TYR A 458 18.52 -15.63 14.91
N TRP A 459 18.23 -16.55 15.84
CA TRP A 459 18.32 -18.01 15.62
C TRP A 459 17.36 -18.78 16.53
N SER A 460 17.17 -20.07 16.26
CA SER A 460 16.42 -20.99 17.12
C SER A 460 17.35 -22.04 17.77
N GLU A 461 17.64 -21.95 19.08
CA GLU A 461 18.52 -22.91 19.79
C GLU A 461 18.04 -24.37 19.73
N GLU A 462 16.72 -24.61 19.87
CA GLU A 462 16.14 -25.96 19.94
C GLU A 462 16.31 -26.77 18.63
N LEU A 463 16.49 -26.07 17.51
CA LEU A 463 16.73 -26.63 16.18
C LEU A 463 18.23 -26.63 15.82
N TRP A 464 18.98 -25.62 16.28
CA TRP A 464 20.43 -25.49 16.06
C TRP A 464 21.24 -26.60 16.76
N GLN A 465 20.87 -26.97 17.99
CA GLN A 465 21.56 -28.05 18.72
C GLN A 465 21.36 -29.43 18.08
N LYS A 466 20.21 -29.69 17.42
CA LYS A 466 19.96 -30.97 16.75
C LYS A 466 20.90 -31.24 15.56
N ILE A 467 21.40 -30.19 14.91
CA ILE A 467 22.29 -30.29 13.74
C ILE A 467 23.77 -30.23 14.16
N LYS A 468 24.10 -29.47 15.20
CA LYS A 468 25.49 -29.37 15.68
C LYS A 468 26.01 -30.69 16.30
N TYR A 469 25.11 -31.59 16.69
CA TYR A 469 25.43 -32.87 17.34
C TYR A 469 24.93 -34.11 16.57
N SER A 470 24.41 -33.96 15.34
CA SER A 470 24.10 -35.05 14.40
C SER A 470 25.15 -35.10 13.29
#